data_AF-A0A2S8R6L3-F1
#
_entry.id   AF-A0A2S8R6L3-F1
#
_cell.length_a   1.000
_cell.length_b   1.000
_cell.length_c   1.000
_cell.angle_alpha   90.00
_cell.angle_beta   90.00
_cell.angle_gamma   90.00
#
_symmetry.space_group_name_H-M   'P 1'
#
loop_
_entity.id
_entity.type
_entity.pdbx_description
1 polymer ?
#
loop_
_entity_poly.entity_id
_entity_poly.type
_entity_poly.pdbx_seq_one_letter_code
_entity_poly.pdbx_strand_id
1 'polypeptide(L)'
;MKKNIIKTSIVLYGEIKNDSVIWKKWYEYAKSFIEKVGYCPNYVGISGQSFKSKHILSISRIEKKFIKTVENGETFDSLEVYSLPPNFNQAAFDYEIHMARICSYEPHFILATLLQKDFLKIDVDNVINELKEFINFKNGQIFEMTNPESPFFYAAKVNPVSYYKSLKILKEI
;
A
#
# COMPACT_ATOMS: atom_id res chain seq x y z
N MET A 1 13.63 19.74 -12.31
CA MET A 1 12.93 19.68 -11.01
C MET A 1 11.99 18.49 -11.02
N LYS A 2 12.05 17.58 -10.04
CA LYS A 2 10.97 16.58 -9.86
C LYS A 2 9.70 17.36 -9.52
N LYS A 3 8.60 17.09 -10.22
CA LYS A 3 7.33 17.76 -10.00
C LYS A 3 6.79 17.29 -8.64
N ASN A 4 6.42 18.22 -7.75
CA ASN A 4 5.73 17.87 -6.51
C ASN A 4 4.32 17.39 -6.87
N ILE A 5 4.11 16.08 -6.85
CA ILE A 5 2.84 15.47 -7.18
C ILE A 5 2.09 15.24 -5.87
N ILE A 6 0.85 15.74 -5.80
CA ILE A 6 -0.04 15.48 -4.66
C ILE A 6 -0.61 14.07 -4.79
N LYS A 7 -0.48 13.32 -3.71
CA LYS A 7 -1.07 12.00 -3.52
C LYS A 7 -2.12 12.10 -2.43
N THR A 8 -3.21 11.37 -2.61
CA THR A 8 -4.25 11.21 -1.60
C THR A 8 -4.25 9.76 -1.15
N SER A 9 -4.27 9.57 0.17
CA SER A 9 -4.08 8.27 0.80
C SER A 9 -5.19 7.97 1.79
N ILE A 10 -5.61 6.70 1.82
CA ILE A 10 -6.41 6.12 2.90
C ILE A 10 -5.46 5.24 3.71
N VAL A 11 -5.31 5.54 5.00
CA VAL A 11 -4.61 4.65 5.94
C VAL A 11 -5.60 4.12 6.97
N LEU A 12 -5.58 2.82 7.18
CA LEU A 12 -6.34 2.15 8.24
C LEU A 12 -5.36 1.48 9.19
N TYR A 13 -5.46 1.80 10.46
CA TYR A 13 -4.69 1.21 11.55
C TYR A 13 -5.53 0.20 12.31
N GLY A 14 -4.87 -0.83 12.82
CA GLY A 14 -5.57 -1.93 13.48
C GLY A 14 -4.65 -3.11 13.73
N GLU A 15 -5.22 -4.30 13.88
CA GLU A 15 -4.42 -5.53 13.99
C GLU A 15 -4.52 -6.35 12.70
N ILE A 16 -3.38 -6.86 12.25
CA ILE A 16 -3.29 -7.70 11.05
C ILE A 16 -3.02 -9.13 11.51
N LYS A 17 -3.98 -10.03 11.24
CA LYS A 17 -3.78 -11.46 11.44
C LYS A 17 -2.84 -12.02 10.38
N ASN A 18 -1.90 -12.84 10.82
CA ASN A 18 -0.97 -13.54 9.93
C ASN A 18 -1.63 -14.83 9.42
N ASP A 19 -2.47 -14.66 8.41
CA ASP A 19 -3.21 -15.73 7.74
C ASP A 19 -2.87 -15.68 6.25
N SER A 20 -2.27 -16.76 5.73
CA SER A 20 -1.80 -16.84 4.34
C SER A 20 -2.94 -16.69 3.33
N VAL A 21 -4.16 -17.12 3.66
CA VAL A 21 -5.35 -16.97 2.81
C VAL A 21 -5.73 -15.50 2.70
N ILE A 22 -5.69 -14.76 3.82
CA ILE A 22 -5.98 -13.32 3.81
C ILE A 22 -4.90 -12.57 3.01
N TRP A 23 -3.63 -12.97 3.10
CA TRP A 23 -2.55 -12.37 2.29
C TRP A 23 -2.76 -12.55 0.80
N LYS A 24 -3.23 -13.71 0.34
CA LYS A 24 -3.59 -13.93 -1.06
C LYS A 24 -4.80 -13.11 -1.49
N LYS A 25 -5.85 -13.05 -0.66
CA LYS A 25 -7.02 -12.19 -0.95
C LYS A 25 -6.61 -10.72 -1.05
N TRP A 26 -5.74 -10.25 -0.16
CA TRP A 26 -5.18 -8.90 -0.20
C TRP A 26 -4.44 -8.64 -1.50
N TYR A 27 -3.60 -9.59 -1.93
CA TYR A 27 -2.87 -9.48 -3.20
C TYR A 27 -3.80 -9.35 -4.41
N GLU A 28 -4.80 -10.21 -4.50
CA GLU A 28 -5.78 -10.22 -5.58
C GLU A 28 -6.61 -8.94 -5.59
N TYR A 29 -7.06 -8.49 -4.41
CA TYR A 29 -7.77 -7.23 -4.23
C TYR A 29 -6.92 -6.04 -4.69
N ALA A 30 -5.68 -5.94 -4.22
CA ALA A 30 -4.79 -4.83 -4.56
C ALA A 30 -4.53 -4.73 -6.07
N LYS A 31 -4.33 -5.87 -6.76
CA LYS A 31 -4.22 -5.90 -8.22
C LYS A 31 -5.51 -5.43 -8.90
N SER A 32 -6.64 -6.01 -8.52
CA SER A 32 -7.95 -5.67 -9.10
C SER A 32 -8.31 -4.20 -8.89
N PHE A 33 -8.00 -3.64 -7.70
CA PHE A 33 -8.19 -2.24 -7.39
C PHE A 33 -7.35 -1.33 -8.31
N ILE A 34 -6.06 -1.64 -8.48
CA ILE A 34 -5.17 -0.89 -9.37
C ILE A 34 -5.70 -0.89 -10.81
N GLU A 35 -6.17 -2.05 -11.29
CA GLU A 35 -6.78 -2.20 -12.62
C GLU A 35 -8.07 -1.40 -12.76
N LYS A 36 -8.96 -1.44 -11.76
CA LYS A 36 -10.22 -0.69 -11.73
C LYS A 36 -10.01 0.83 -11.81
N VAL A 37 -8.92 1.33 -11.25
CA VAL A 37 -8.54 2.76 -11.34
C VAL A 37 -7.91 3.12 -12.70
N GLY A 38 -7.58 2.11 -13.52
CA GLY A 38 -7.07 2.29 -14.88
C GLY A 38 -5.56 2.13 -15.02
N TYR A 39 -4.91 1.46 -14.07
CA TYR A 39 -3.46 1.25 -14.04
C TYR A 39 -3.10 -0.23 -14.14
N CYS A 40 -1.87 -0.53 -14.56
CA CYS A 40 -1.36 -1.90 -14.60
C CYS A 40 -0.54 -2.20 -13.33
N PRO A 41 -0.94 -3.17 -12.48
CA PRO A 41 -0.09 -3.60 -11.38
C PRO A 41 1.14 -4.32 -11.94
N ASN A 42 2.34 -3.86 -11.59
CA ASN A 42 3.57 -4.33 -12.23
C ASN A 42 4.71 -4.70 -11.28
N TYR A 43 4.72 -4.18 -10.05
CA TYR A 43 5.71 -4.52 -9.03
C TYR A 43 5.08 -4.84 -7.68
N VAL A 44 5.79 -5.62 -6.88
CA VAL A 44 5.43 -5.92 -5.50
C VAL A 44 6.62 -5.81 -4.57
N GLY A 45 6.35 -5.40 -3.32
CA GLY A 45 7.24 -5.57 -2.18
C GLY A 45 6.67 -6.67 -1.30
N ILE A 46 7.47 -7.69 -0.97
CA ILE A 46 7.03 -8.81 -0.12
C ILE A 46 8.10 -9.02 0.95
N SER A 47 7.69 -9.11 2.21
CA SER A 47 8.55 -9.57 3.29
C SER A 47 7.88 -10.67 4.10
N GLY A 48 8.67 -11.65 4.54
CA GLY A 48 8.22 -12.83 5.25
C GLY A 48 9.29 -13.92 5.24
N GLN A 49 8.94 -15.14 5.67
CA GLN A 49 9.89 -16.24 5.86
C GLN A 49 10.76 -16.53 4.62
N SER A 50 10.12 -16.69 3.45
CA SER A 50 10.80 -16.94 2.16
C SER A 50 11.21 -15.67 1.39
N PHE A 51 10.95 -14.49 1.95
CA PHE A 51 11.19 -13.19 1.31
C PHE A 51 12.04 -12.29 2.22
N LYS A 52 13.34 -12.56 2.24
CA LYS A 52 14.33 -11.84 3.08
C LYS A 52 14.85 -10.54 2.46
N SER A 53 14.62 -10.34 1.16
CA SER A 53 15.04 -9.14 0.44
C SER A 53 13.97 -8.05 0.58
N LYS A 54 14.39 -6.82 0.87
CA LYS A 54 13.51 -5.64 0.92
C LYS A 54 13.32 -4.97 -0.46
N HIS A 55 13.82 -5.59 -1.53
CA HIS A 55 13.69 -5.04 -2.88
C HIS A 55 12.31 -5.34 -3.46
N ILE A 56 11.75 -4.37 -4.19
CA ILE A 56 10.58 -4.63 -5.02
C ILE A 56 10.95 -5.52 -6.21
N LEU A 57 10.02 -6.38 -6.62
CA LEU A 57 10.19 -7.35 -7.69
C LEU A 57 9.04 -7.20 -8.69
N SER A 58 9.31 -7.43 -9.98
CA SER A 58 8.22 -7.44 -10.96
C SER A 58 7.26 -8.59 -10.68
N ILE A 59 5.96 -8.34 -10.80
CA ILE A 59 4.91 -9.34 -10.54
C ILE A 59 5.17 -10.61 -11.36
N SER A 60 5.48 -10.46 -12.64
CA SER A 60 5.78 -11.56 -13.57
C SER A 60 6.89 -12.51 -13.10
N ARG A 61 7.83 -12.03 -12.28
CA ARG A 61 8.95 -12.83 -11.78
C ARG A 61 8.63 -13.56 -10.48
N ILE A 62 7.73 -13.01 -9.66
CA ILE A 62 7.58 -13.43 -8.26
C ILE A 62 6.22 -14.05 -7.93
N GLU A 63 5.19 -13.80 -8.74
CA GLU A 63 3.82 -14.22 -8.47
C GLU A 63 3.70 -15.73 -8.24
N LYS A 64 4.30 -16.56 -9.11
CA LYS A 64 4.28 -18.03 -8.93
C LYS A 64 4.92 -18.48 -7.62
N LYS A 65 6.01 -17.83 -7.20
CA LYS A 65 6.66 -18.12 -5.91
C LYS A 65 5.75 -17.69 -4.76
N PHE A 66 5.18 -16.48 -4.82
CA PHE A 66 4.27 -15.97 -3.79
C PHE A 66 3.07 -16.89 -3.57
N ILE A 67 2.40 -17.32 -4.65
CA ILE A 67 1.26 -18.25 -4.54
C ILE A 67 1.68 -19.57 -3.87
N LYS A 68 2.81 -20.15 -4.27
CA LYS A 68 3.32 -21.37 -3.65
C LYS A 68 3.62 -21.20 -2.15
N THR A 69 4.19 -20.06 -1.75
CA THR A 69 4.47 -19.79 -0.33
C THR A 69 3.19 -19.60 0.49
N VAL A 70 2.13 -19.04 -0.09
CA VAL A 70 0.81 -18.97 0.54
C VAL A 70 0.23 -20.38 0.73
N GLU A 71 0.29 -21.22 -0.29
CA GLU A 71 -0.20 -22.61 -0.26
C GLU A 71 0.50 -23.45 0.81
N ASN A 72 1.78 -23.16 1.07
CA ASN A 72 2.57 -23.77 2.14
C ASN A 72 2.24 -23.24 3.55
N GLY A 73 1.33 -22.26 3.67
CA GLY A 73 0.96 -21.67 4.96
C GLY A 73 2.04 -20.76 5.57
N GLU A 74 2.92 -20.18 4.76
CA GLU A 74 3.97 -19.29 5.27
C GLU A 74 3.40 -18.00 5.86
N THR A 75 4.16 -17.44 6.80
CA THR A 75 3.85 -16.15 7.42
C THR A 75 4.50 -15.00 6.66
N PHE A 76 3.79 -13.88 6.58
CA PHE A 76 4.24 -12.66 5.92
C PHE A 76 4.18 -11.48 6.87
N ASP A 77 5.09 -10.52 6.66
CA ASP A 77 5.21 -9.31 7.48
C ASP A 77 4.78 -8.05 6.69
N SER A 78 4.87 -8.11 5.36
CA SER A 78 4.32 -7.08 4.49
C SER A 78 4.03 -7.61 3.09
N LEU A 79 2.99 -7.03 2.48
CA LEU A 79 2.73 -7.18 1.05
C LEU A 79 2.26 -5.85 0.47
N GLU A 80 3.01 -5.39 -0.52
CA GLU A 80 2.80 -4.13 -1.22
C GLU A 80 2.66 -4.40 -2.71
N VAL A 81 1.71 -3.74 -3.36
CA VAL A 81 1.47 -3.81 -4.81
C VAL A 81 1.54 -2.41 -5.38
N TYR A 82 2.27 -2.27 -6.48
CA TYR A 82 2.57 -1.01 -7.11
C TYR A 82 2.12 -0.99 -8.56
N SER A 83 1.69 0.17 -9.02
CA SER A 83 1.80 0.56 -10.43
C SER A 83 2.87 1.64 -10.56
N LEU A 84 4.00 1.28 -11.19
CA LEU A 84 5.13 2.17 -11.43
C LEU A 84 5.21 2.54 -12.92
N PRO A 85 5.54 3.79 -13.26
CA PRO A 85 5.72 4.19 -14.63
C PRO A 85 6.98 3.53 -15.23
N PRO A 86 7.08 3.45 -16.57
CA PRO A 86 8.33 3.07 -17.22
C PRO A 86 9.49 3.97 -16.75
N ASN A 87 10.67 3.38 -16.54
CA ASN A 87 11.89 4.10 -16.12
C ASN A 87 11.76 4.87 -14.78
N PHE A 88 10.93 4.40 -13.85
CA PHE A 88 10.93 4.91 -12.48
C PHE A 88 12.33 4.81 -11.85
N ASN A 89 12.68 5.74 -10.97
CA ASN A 89 13.96 5.76 -10.27
C ASN A 89 13.85 5.10 -8.89
N GLN A 90 12.81 5.45 -8.13
CA GLN A 90 12.63 4.99 -6.75
C GLN A 90 11.17 4.66 -6.50
N ALA A 91 10.90 3.38 -6.23
CA ALA A 91 9.56 2.87 -6.02
C ALA A 91 8.79 3.64 -4.95
N ALA A 92 9.44 3.96 -3.83
CA ALA A 92 8.83 4.67 -2.70
C ALA A 92 8.24 6.06 -3.03
N PHE A 93 8.62 6.66 -4.17
CA PHE A 93 8.25 8.04 -4.53
C PHE A 93 7.61 8.19 -5.91
N ASP A 94 7.89 7.26 -6.83
CA ASP A 94 7.58 7.43 -8.25
C ASP A 94 6.32 6.63 -8.68
N TYR A 95 5.64 5.90 -7.77
CA TYR A 95 4.43 5.12 -8.10
C TYR A 95 3.27 6.00 -8.53
N GLU A 96 2.40 5.44 -9.38
CA GLU A 96 1.11 6.02 -9.75
C GLU A 96 0.06 5.64 -8.71
N ILE A 97 0.01 4.34 -8.37
CA ILE A 97 -0.80 3.77 -7.28
C ILE A 97 0.06 2.84 -6.44
N HIS A 98 -0.17 2.86 -5.12
CA HIS A 98 0.47 1.97 -4.17
C HIS A 98 -0.56 1.45 -3.16
N MET A 99 -0.61 0.13 -3.01
CA MET A 99 -1.43 -0.57 -2.03
C MET A 99 -0.49 -1.32 -1.09
N ALA A 100 -0.62 -1.16 0.22
CA ALA A 100 0.22 -1.84 1.21
C ALA A 100 -0.60 -2.42 2.36
N ARG A 101 -0.22 -3.63 2.80
CA ARG A 101 -0.67 -4.25 4.05
C ARG A 101 0.56 -4.64 4.86
N ILE A 102 0.72 -4.05 6.03
CA ILE A 102 2.00 -3.99 6.75
C ILE A 102 1.81 -4.37 8.23
N CYS A 103 2.48 -5.43 8.67
CA CYS A 103 2.61 -5.81 10.09
C CYS A 103 4.07 -5.86 10.58
N SER A 104 5.03 -5.47 9.75
CA SER A 104 6.44 -5.28 10.14
C SER A 104 6.72 -3.95 10.86
N TYR A 105 5.70 -3.11 11.04
CA TYR A 105 5.76 -1.82 11.73
C TYR A 105 4.67 -1.78 12.79
N GLU A 106 4.90 -1.00 13.85
CA GLU A 106 3.87 -0.65 14.83
C GLU A 106 3.57 0.85 14.76
N PRO A 107 2.30 1.26 14.56
CA PRO A 107 1.11 0.40 14.43
C PRO A 107 1.09 -0.39 13.11
N HIS A 108 0.46 -1.57 13.10
CA HIS A 108 0.11 -2.25 11.85
C HIS A 108 -0.87 -1.40 11.03
N PHE A 109 -0.77 -1.46 9.70
CA PHE A 109 -1.62 -0.64 8.84
C PHE A 109 -1.87 -1.22 7.45
N ILE A 110 -2.95 -0.74 6.85
CA ILE A 110 -3.23 -0.81 5.42
C ILE A 110 -3.16 0.59 4.85
N LEU A 111 -2.56 0.73 3.67
CA LEU A 111 -2.42 1.99 2.96
C LEU A 111 -2.86 1.82 1.51
N ALA A 112 -3.74 2.69 1.03
CA ALA A 112 -4.04 2.86 -0.39
C ALA A 112 -3.67 4.30 -0.77
N THR A 113 -2.74 4.47 -1.70
CA THR A 113 -2.25 5.78 -2.14
C THR A 113 -2.43 5.93 -3.65
N LEU A 114 -3.12 7.00 -4.06
CA LEU A 114 -3.43 7.31 -5.45
C LEU A 114 -2.93 8.71 -5.80
N LEU A 115 -2.81 8.99 -7.11
CA LEU A 115 -2.80 10.38 -7.57
C LEU A 115 -4.11 11.05 -7.19
N GLN A 116 -4.05 12.32 -6.76
CA GLN A 116 -5.24 13.07 -6.34
C GLN A 116 -6.36 13.05 -7.40
N LYS A 117 -6.00 13.21 -8.68
CA LYS A 117 -6.95 13.17 -9.80
C LYS A 117 -7.73 11.86 -9.92
N ASP A 118 -7.15 10.75 -9.46
CA ASP A 118 -7.74 9.41 -9.56
C ASP A 118 -8.48 9.04 -8.28
N PHE A 119 -8.02 9.55 -7.13
CA PHE A 119 -8.76 9.48 -5.87
C PHE A 119 -10.15 10.13 -5.98
N LEU A 120 -10.29 11.23 -6.72
CA LEU A 120 -11.58 11.90 -6.91
C LEU A 120 -12.60 11.06 -7.72
N LYS A 121 -12.18 9.94 -8.31
CA LYS A 121 -13.04 9.08 -9.15
C LYS A 121 -13.51 7.81 -8.46
N ILE A 122 -12.99 7.50 -7.28
CA ILE A 122 -13.35 6.27 -6.56
C ILE A 122 -14.49 6.54 -5.57
N ASP A 123 -15.28 5.50 -5.29
CA ASP A 123 -16.19 5.49 -4.15
C ASP A 123 -15.39 5.23 -2.87
N VAL A 124 -15.04 6.31 -2.18
CA VAL A 124 -14.15 6.29 -1.01
C VAL A 124 -14.73 5.47 0.13
N ASP A 125 -16.03 5.58 0.42
CA ASP A 125 -16.65 4.87 1.53
C ASP A 125 -16.72 3.36 1.23
N ASN A 126 -17.02 2.98 -0.02
CA ASN A 126 -16.97 1.58 -0.43
C ASN A 126 -15.53 1.02 -0.31
N VAL A 127 -14.52 1.76 -0.78
CA VAL A 127 -13.12 1.33 -0.68
C VAL A 127 -12.68 1.18 0.77
N ILE A 128 -13.06 2.09 1.66
CA ILE A 128 -12.76 1.95 3.10
C ILE A 128 -13.38 0.66 3.67
N ASN A 129 -14.62 0.34 3.30
CA ASN A 129 -15.30 -0.87 3.76
C ASN A 129 -14.61 -2.14 3.25
N GLU A 130 -14.21 -2.19 1.99
CA GLU A 130 -13.43 -3.29 1.41
C GLU A 130 -12.07 -3.45 2.12
N LEU A 131 -11.35 -2.34 2.37
CA LEU A 131 -10.06 -2.38 3.04
C LEU A 131 -10.14 -2.89 4.48
N LYS A 132 -11.26 -2.62 5.19
CA LYS A 132 -11.51 -3.12 6.55
C LYS A 132 -11.61 -4.65 6.61
N GLU A 133 -11.86 -5.36 5.52
CA GLU A 133 -11.86 -6.83 5.51
C GLU A 133 -10.46 -7.43 5.77
N PHE A 134 -9.40 -6.65 5.53
CA PHE A 134 -8.01 -7.12 5.61
C PHE A 134 -7.30 -6.75 6.91
N ILE A 135 -7.97 -6.01 7.80
CA ILE A 135 -7.44 -5.52 9.08
C ILE A 135 -8.54 -5.47 10.16
N ASN A 136 -8.22 -5.88 11.38
CA ASN A 136 -9.08 -5.62 12.54
C ASN A 136 -8.98 -4.12 12.86
N PHE A 137 -9.82 -3.32 12.20
CA PHE A 137 -9.79 -1.86 12.20
C PHE A 137 -9.95 -1.25 13.59
N LYS A 138 -9.14 -0.22 13.89
CA LYS A 138 -9.22 0.59 15.12
C LYS A 138 -9.48 2.07 14.84
N ASN A 139 -8.73 2.67 13.92
CA ASN A 139 -8.89 4.05 13.46
C ASN A 139 -8.22 4.20 12.09
N GLY A 140 -8.48 5.30 11.39
CA GLY A 140 -7.82 5.60 10.13
C GLY A 140 -7.90 7.06 9.74
N GLN A 141 -7.23 7.39 8.64
CA GLN A 141 -7.20 8.75 8.10
C GLN A 141 -7.25 8.74 6.59
N ILE A 142 -7.90 9.76 6.03
CA ILE A 142 -7.68 10.20 4.65
C ILE A 142 -6.81 11.44 4.71
N PHE A 143 -5.71 11.45 3.97
CA PHE A 143 -4.77 12.57 3.96
C PHE A 143 -4.16 12.81 2.59
N GLU A 144 -3.67 14.02 2.38
CA GLU A 144 -2.91 14.43 1.20
C GLU A 144 -1.49 14.77 1.59
N MET A 145 -0.53 14.37 0.74
CA MET A 145 0.87 14.73 0.85
C MET A 145 1.53 14.81 -0.52
N THR A 146 2.61 15.57 -0.62
CA THR A 146 3.48 15.54 -1.80
C THR A 146 4.33 14.27 -1.80
N ASN A 147 4.57 13.73 -2.99
CA ASN A 147 5.31 12.48 -3.14
C ASN A 147 6.72 12.45 -2.52
N PRO A 148 7.53 13.53 -2.42
CA PRO A 148 8.87 13.43 -1.83
C PRO A 148 8.84 13.16 -0.32
N GLU A 149 7.73 13.46 0.34
CA GLU A 149 7.54 13.22 1.77
C GLU A 149 7.10 11.78 2.08
N SER A 150 6.70 11.00 1.06
CA SER A 150 6.23 9.61 1.14
C SER A 150 5.05 9.38 2.10
N PRO A 151 3.83 9.19 1.56
CA PRO A 151 2.67 8.74 2.34
C PRO A 151 2.91 7.47 3.16
N PHE A 152 3.75 6.55 2.65
CA PHE A 152 4.11 5.33 3.38
C PHE A 152 4.86 5.63 4.67
N PHE A 153 5.83 6.54 4.67
CA PHE A 153 6.58 6.86 5.88
C PHE A 153 5.71 7.54 6.94
N TYR A 154 4.77 8.39 6.53
CA TYR A 154 3.78 8.95 7.44
C TYR A 154 2.88 7.86 8.03
N ALA A 155 2.37 6.96 7.18
CA ALA A 155 1.52 5.85 7.61
C ALA A 155 2.25 4.97 8.65
N ALA A 156 3.50 4.61 8.36
CA ALA A 156 4.36 3.79 9.22
C ALA A 156 4.92 4.52 10.46
N LYS A 157 4.56 5.79 10.69
CA LYS A 157 5.03 6.61 11.83
C LYS A 157 6.56 6.69 11.95
N VAL A 158 7.27 6.69 10.81
CA VAL A 158 8.74 6.72 10.78
C VAL A 158 9.29 8.03 11.32
N ASN A 159 8.60 9.15 11.07
CA ASN A 159 8.97 10.47 11.56
C ASN A 159 7.81 11.12 12.34
N PRO A 160 8.08 12.11 13.22
CA PRO A 160 7.02 12.90 13.85
C PRO A 160 6.21 13.67 12.81
N VAL A 161 4.95 13.96 13.13
CA VAL A 161 4.01 14.66 12.22
C VAL A 161 4.58 15.98 11.70
N SER A 162 5.31 16.73 12.54
CA SER A 162 5.94 18.01 12.18
C SER A 162 7.00 17.91 11.07
N TYR A 163 7.48 16.71 10.73
CA TYR A 163 8.38 16.48 9.60
C TYR A 163 7.68 16.69 8.24
N TYR A 164 6.39 16.38 8.17
CA TYR A 164 5.62 16.35 6.93
C TYR A 164 4.95 17.70 6.69
N LYS A 165 5.64 18.58 5.95
CA LYS A 165 5.20 19.97 5.73
C LYS A 165 4.01 20.05 4.80
N SER A 166 3.85 19.09 3.90
CA SER A 166 2.75 19.04 2.94
C SER A 166 1.56 18.21 3.40
N LEU A 167 1.63 17.61 4.60
CA LEU A 167 0.56 16.80 5.14
C LEU A 167 -0.69 17.63 5.40
N LYS A 168 -1.80 17.17 4.85
CA LYS A 168 -3.13 17.68 5.12
C LYS A 168 -4.08 16.53 5.40
N ILE A 169 -4.54 16.41 6.65
CA ILE A 169 -5.57 15.44 7.01
C ILE A 169 -6.92 15.96 6.50
N LEU A 170 -7.61 15.12 5.71
CA LEU A 170 -8.91 15.44 5.12
C LEU A 170 -10.07 14.89 5.95
N LYS A 171 -9.92 13.69 6.52
CA LYS A 171 -10.96 12.98 7.28
C LYS A 171 -10.32 11.99 8.25
N GLU A 172 -10.83 11.94 9.48
CA GLU A 172 -10.60 10.84 10.42
C GLU A 172 -11.66 9.74 10.17
N ILE A 173 -11.26 8.48 10.28
CA ILE A 173 -12.09 7.28 10.02
C ILE A 173 -12.21 6.47 11.31
#